data_AF-A0A067DT26-F1
#
_entry.id   AF-A0A067DT26-F1
#
_cell.length_a   1.000
_cell.length_b   1.000
_cell.length_c   1.000
_cell.angle_alpha   90.00
_cell.angle_beta   90.00
_cell.angle_gamma   90.00
#
_symmetry.space_group_name_H-M   'P 1'
#
loop_
_entity.id
_entity.type
_entity.pdbx_description
1 polymer ?
#
loop_
_entity_poly.entity_id
_entity_poly.type
_entity_poly.pdbx_seq_one_letter_code
_entity_poly.pdbx_strand_id
1 'polypeptide(L)'
;MDSPLPLHVCHVNNLSVIINRLHALLHCIAIGFLIYYRASYLLQETRAIPIILWLLVFASELLLSFIWLLGRAYLWRPVSRTVFPERLPEDDKLPAIDVFICTADPEKEPAIGVMNTVLSAMALDYPVDKLHVYLSDDGGSPITLHGMREACRFAKWWLPFCRRYGIKTICPQAYFSEADSDDYFGDSEFMVEKKKIKEKYEMFEEHVTKAVEDGEYGNSQNHSTIIEIIQETFGESETIRQADLVEMPLLVYVSREKRPEHLHHFKAGALNVLLRVSGVISNSPYILGLDCDMYCNDPTSARQAMCFHLDPKISSSLAFVQFPQKFHNINKYDIYDGRFRSAYCVQWQGMDGLKGPVLSGTGYYIKRESLYADFTHTELKDTFGKSNVLINSLHQSYKQNNANGENFSNVLQEETGVLASCSYEHQTKWGEEVGILYQSVSEDLFTGFILHCKGWTSTYLTPFRPQFLGTSTTNLNDLLIQGTRWGSGLTDVGLSRFCPLLYGPSRMSLLQSMCYGELSFFPLLYCLPLWCLATLPQLCLLNGISLYPEVTTNNTRSAFKNIENLPAEQVVNNFIDNKIDVMFFFFIHRFQARLLSYFHSFSYQRFVNTCKRSFPLEVQSMHGEMSREFG
;
A
#
# COMPACT_ATOMS: atom_id res chain seq x y z
N MET A 1 -39.34 17.07 3.15
CA MET A 1 -38.40 15.99 3.53
C MET A 1 -37.03 16.50 3.14
N ASP A 2 -36.26 16.94 4.13
CA ASP A 2 -34.91 17.44 3.88
C ASP A 2 -34.05 16.28 3.36
N SER A 3 -33.28 16.53 2.31
CA SER A 3 -32.33 15.55 1.79
C SER A 3 -31.37 15.15 2.91
N PRO A 4 -31.11 13.85 3.13
CA PRO A 4 -30.18 13.43 4.18
C PRO A 4 -28.82 14.08 3.98
N LEU A 5 -28.21 14.51 5.09
CA LEU A 5 -26.89 15.13 5.07
C LEU A 5 -25.86 14.18 4.43
N PRO A 6 -24.89 14.68 3.66
CA PRO A 6 -23.91 13.82 3.01
C PRO A 6 -22.99 13.14 4.04
N LEU A 7 -22.70 11.85 3.83
CA LEU A 7 -21.76 11.08 4.67
C LEU A 7 -20.30 11.42 4.36
N HIS A 8 -20.03 11.93 3.16
CA HIS A 8 -18.70 12.37 2.75
C HIS A 8 -18.77 13.51 1.73
N VAL A 9 -17.67 14.25 1.58
CA VAL A 9 -17.49 15.31 0.57
C VAL A 9 -16.19 15.08 -0.19
N CYS A 10 -16.23 15.30 -1.50
CA CYS A 10 -15.07 15.23 -2.38
C CYS A 10 -14.65 16.66 -2.75
N HIS A 11 -13.39 16.99 -2.46
CA HIS A 11 -12.80 18.30 -2.71
C HIS A 11 -11.87 18.22 -3.92
N VAL A 12 -12.16 19.02 -4.95
CA VAL A 12 -11.31 19.15 -6.13
C VAL A 12 -10.48 20.42 -6.00
N ASN A 13 -9.15 20.30 -6.08
CA ASN A 13 -8.29 21.47 -6.15
C ASN A 13 -8.24 22.00 -7.59
N ASN A 14 -9.18 22.88 -7.93
CA ASN A 14 -9.33 23.44 -9.28
C ASN A 14 -8.07 24.15 -9.78
N LEU A 15 -7.35 24.85 -8.90
CA LEU A 15 -6.10 25.52 -9.26
C LEU A 15 -5.03 24.50 -9.67
N SER A 16 -4.82 23.45 -8.86
CA SER A 16 -3.89 22.37 -9.21
C SER A 16 -4.26 21.67 -10.51
N VAL A 17 -5.55 21.46 -10.77
CA VAL A 17 -6.03 20.88 -12.04
C VAL A 17 -5.63 21.74 -13.23
N ILE A 18 -5.86 23.06 -13.17
CA ILE A 18 -5.51 23.99 -14.25
C ILE A 18 -4.00 24.00 -14.48
N ILE A 19 -3.21 24.15 -13.41
CA ILE A 19 -1.74 24.16 -13.47
C ILE A 19 -1.22 22.85 -14.07
N ASN A 20 -1.72 21.70 -13.62
CA ASN A 20 -1.27 20.39 -14.09
C ASN A 20 -1.58 20.16 -15.56
N ARG A 21 -2.76 20.58 -16.03
CA ARG A 21 -3.16 20.43 -17.44
C ARG A 21 -2.37 21.37 -18.35
N LEU A 22 -2.18 22.63 -17.94
CA LEU A 22 -1.35 23.58 -18.66
C LEU A 22 0.11 23.09 -18.74
N HIS A 23 0.66 22.62 -17.62
CA HIS A 23 1.98 22.02 -17.58
C HIS A 23 2.09 20.84 -18.54
N ALA A 24 1.11 19.93 -18.53
CA ALA A 24 1.10 18.79 -19.44
C ALA A 24 1.09 19.23 -20.91
N LEU A 25 0.24 20.20 -21.27
CA LEU A 25 0.17 20.76 -22.63
C LEU A 25 1.52 21.34 -23.08
N LEU A 26 2.10 22.24 -22.27
CA LEU A 26 3.38 22.88 -22.59
C LEU A 26 4.52 21.87 -22.72
N HIS A 27 4.56 20.87 -21.84
CA HIS A 27 5.57 19.81 -21.91
C HIS A 27 5.36 18.89 -23.12
N CYS A 28 4.13 18.57 -23.50
CA CYS A 28 3.87 17.81 -24.72
C CYS A 28 4.34 18.56 -25.98
N ILE A 29 4.12 19.87 -26.04
CA ILE A 29 4.63 20.72 -27.13
C ILE A 29 6.16 20.67 -27.18
N ALA A 30 6.80 20.81 -26.01
CA ALA A 30 8.25 20.76 -25.89
C ALA A 30 8.82 19.39 -26.32
N ILE A 31 8.22 18.28 -25.87
CA ILE A 31 8.55 16.91 -26.31
C ILE A 31 8.36 16.77 -27.82
N GLY A 32 7.31 17.34 -28.40
CA GLY A 32 7.07 17.35 -29.84
C GLY A 32 8.21 18.03 -30.61
N PHE A 33 8.69 19.19 -30.14
CA PHE A 33 9.85 19.86 -30.72
C PHE A 33 11.14 19.06 -30.58
N LEU A 34 11.36 18.43 -29.43
CA LEU A 34 12.53 17.56 -29.19
C LEU A 34 12.53 16.37 -30.17
N ILE A 35 11.38 15.69 -30.31
CA ILE A 35 11.24 14.56 -31.24
C ILE A 35 11.46 15.01 -32.68
N TYR A 36 10.90 16.17 -33.07
CA TYR A 36 11.11 16.74 -34.40
C TYR A 36 12.59 17.07 -34.65
N TYR A 37 13.26 17.70 -33.69
CA TYR A 37 14.68 18.04 -33.76
C TYR A 37 15.55 16.79 -33.93
N ARG A 38 15.30 15.77 -33.09
CA ARG A 38 15.97 14.47 -33.17
C ARG A 38 15.71 13.81 -34.53
N ALA A 39 14.46 13.67 -34.94
CA ALA A 39 14.12 13.04 -36.22
C ALA A 39 14.76 13.77 -37.42
N SER A 40 14.84 15.11 -37.37
CA SER A 40 15.48 15.91 -38.42
C SER A 40 16.98 15.65 -38.55
N TYR A 41 17.67 15.33 -37.44
CA TYR A 41 19.09 14.97 -37.45
C TYR A 41 19.35 13.63 -38.16
N LEU A 42 18.42 12.67 -38.12
CA LEU A 42 18.55 11.41 -38.90
C LEU A 42 18.58 11.67 -40.40
N LEU A 43 17.93 12.72 -40.88
CA LEU A 43 17.80 13.05 -42.29
C LEU A 43 19.00 13.85 -42.84
N GLN A 44 19.97 14.21 -41.98
CA GLN A 44 21.19 14.91 -42.42
C GLN A 44 22.18 13.94 -43.10
N GLU A 45 22.73 14.36 -44.24
CA GLU A 45 23.69 13.59 -45.05
C GLU A 45 25.04 13.40 -44.34
N THR A 46 25.46 14.37 -43.53
CA THR A 46 26.69 14.30 -42.73
C THR A 46 26.32 14.19 -41.25
N ARG A 47 26.64 13.04 -40.65
CA ARG A 47 26.34 12.78 -39.24
C ARG A 47 27.63 12.83 -38.43
N ALA A 48 27.75 13.82 -37.54
CA ALA A 48 28.88 13.97 -36.63
C ALA A 48 28.86 12.94 -35.47
N ILE A 49 27.68 12.38 -35.18
CA ILE A 49 27.42 11.48 -34.06
C ILE A 49 27.28 10.04 -34.58
N PRO A 50 27.95 9.04 -33.97
CA PRO A 50 27.72 7.63 -34.30
C PRO A 50 26.24 7.26 -34.17
N ILE A 51 25.69 6.65 -35.23
CA ILE A 51 24.24 6.43 -35.35
C ILE A 51 23.66 5.59 -34.21
N ILE A 52 24.44 4.62 -33.71
CA ILE A 52 24.01 3.73 -32.62
C ILE A 52 23.85 4.53 -31.31
N LEU A 53 24.80 5.40 -30.98
CA LEU A 53 24.74 6.24 -29.78
C LEU A 53 23.53 7.17 -29.86
N TRP A 54 23.32 7.77 -31.02
CA TRP A 54 22.17 8.62 -31.27
C TRP A 54 20.84 7.86 -31.12
N LEU A 55 20.73 6.65 -31.70
CA LEU A 55 19.54 5.82 -31.61
C LEU A 55 19.23 5.41 -30.17
N LEU A 56 20.25 5.06 -29.38
CA LEU A 56 20.07 4.68 -27.97
C LEU A 56 19.57 5.86 -27.13
N VAL A 57 20.14 7.05 -27.32
CA VAL A 57 19.67 8.26 -26.63
C VAL A 57 18.25 8.63 -27.06
N PHE A 58 17.97 8.61 -28.36
CA PHE A 58 16.64 8.93 -28.86
C PHE A 58 15.58 7.92 -28.40
N ALA A 59 15.89 6.63 -28.41
CA ALA A 59 15.02 5.60 -27.84
C ALA A 59 14.78 5.85 -26.34
N SER A 60 15.82 6.22 -25.59
CA SER A 60 15.70 6.55 -24.16
C SER A 60 14.77 7.74 -23.93
N GLU A 61 14.91 8.80 -24.71
CA GLU A 61 14.05 9.99 -24.66
C GLU A 61 12.59 9.65 -25.00
N LEU A 62 12.36 8.79 -26.00
CA LEU A 62 11.02 8.34 -26.37
C LEU A 62 10.35 7.49 -25.28
N LEU A 63 11.07 6.53 -24.69
CA LEU A 63 10.54 5.69 -23.61
C LEU A 63 10.20 6.53 -22.37
N LEU A 64 11.10 7.45 -22.00
CA LEU A 64 10.87 8.36 -20.87
C LEU A 64 9.73 9.36 -21.15
N SER A 65 9.59 9.83 -22.38
CA SER A 65 8.46 10.67 -22.77
C SER A 65 7.13 9.90 -22.72
N PHE A 66 7.14 8.64 -23.13
CA PHE A 66 5.98 7.77 -23.09
C PHE A 66 5.52 7.46 -21.66
N ILE A 67 6.42 7.01 -20.77
CA ILE A 67 6.06 6.75 -19.37
C ILE A 67 5.65 8.06 -18.65
N TRP A 68 6.28 9.19 -18.95
CA TRP A 68 5.87 10.49 -18.43
C TRP A 68 4.45 10.87 -18.86
N LEU A 69 4.10 10.61 -20.13
CA LEU A 69 2.76 10.87 -20.67
C LEU A 69 1.72 10.03 -19.95
N LEU A 70 1.97 8.73 -19.73
CA LEU A 70 1.09 7.86 -18.95
C LEU A 70 0.90 8.41 -17.53
N GLY A 71 2.01 8.81 -16.87
CA GLY A 71 1.99 9.38 -15.53
C GLY A 71 1.30 10.75 -15.40
N ARG A 72 0.90 11.38 -16.51
CA ARG A 72 0.08 12.60 -16.46
C ARG A 72 -1.34 12.32 -16.00
N ALA A 73 -1.82 11.09 -16.15
CA ALA A 73 -3.17 10.71 -15.76
C ALA A 73 -3.43 10.93 -14.25
N TYR A 74 -2.46 10.61 -13.38
CA TYR A 74 -2.56 10.87 -11.94
C TYR A 74 -2.79 12.35 -11.61
N LEU A 75 -2.23 13.26 -12.41
CA LEU A 75 -2.29 14.69 -12.13
C LEU A 75 -3.49 15.37 -12.82
N TRP A 76 -4.34 14.61 -13.50
CA TRP A 76 -5.43 15.15 -14.33
C TRP A 76 -6.58 15.74 -13.52
N ARG A 77 -6.89 15.12 -12.38
CA ARG A 77 -7.94 15.54 -11.44
C ARG A 77 -7.65 15.01 -10.03
N PRO A 78 -6.58 15.44 -9.35
CA PRO A 78 -6.36 15.03 -7.96
C PRO A 78 -7.50 15.54 -7.06
N VAL A 79 -7.96 14.69 -6.13
CA VAL A 79 -9.03 15.01 -5.18
C VAL A 79 -8.62 14.62 -3.76
N SER A 80 -9.23 15.27 -2.77
CA SER A 80 -9.20 14.87 -1.37
C SER A 80 -10.62 14.68 -0.85
N ARG A 81 -10.79 13.91 0.22
CA ARG A 81 -12.11 13.57 0.76
C ARG A 81 -12.17 13.80 2.26
N THR A 82 -13.34 14.21 2.70
CA THR A 82 -13.69 14.35 4.12
C THR A 82 -14.91 13.50 4.40
N VAL A 83 -14.90 12.79 5.52
CA VAL A 83 -15.97 11.89 5.96
C VAL A 83 -16.59 12.39 7.26
N PHE A 84 -17.83 12.00 7.52
CA PHE A 84 -18.62 12.39 8.68
C PHE A 84 -19.20 11.15 9.39
N PRO A 85 -18.38 10.38 10.13
CA PRO A 85 -18.82 9.18 10.84
C PRO A 85 -19.99 9.42 11.80
N GLU A 86 -20.13 10.62 12.35
CA GLU A 86 -21.22 11.04 13.22
C GLU A 86 -22.60 11.06 12.54
N ARG A 87 -22.64 10.97 11.20
CA ARG A 87 -23.87 10.93 10.39
C ARG A 87 -24.25 9.52 9.96
N LEU A 88 -23.45 8.52 10.33
CA LEU A 88 -23.79 7.12 10.10
C LEU A 88 -25.06 6.75 10.87
N PRO A 89 -25.75 5.69 10.43
CA PRO A 89 -26.84 5.15 11.20
C PRO A 89 -26.34 4.61 12.55
N GLU A 90 -27.28 4.42 13.48
CA GLU A 90 -27.03 3.81 14.77
C GLU A 90 -26.35 2.43 14.65
N ASP A 91 -25.66 2.04 15.73
CA ASP A 91 -24.82 0.85 15.78
C ASP A 91 -25.57 -0.44 15.43
N ASP A 92 -26.86 -0.54 15.74
CA ASP A 92 -27.74 -1.67 15.41
C ASP A 92 -27.97 -1.83 13.89
N LYS A 93 -27.83 -0.76 13.11
CA LYS A 93 -28.01 -0.73 11.64
C LYS A 93 -26.71 -0.83 10.86
N LEU A 94 -25.56 -0.73 11.52
CA LEU A 94 -24.27 -0.91 10.87
C LEU A 94 -24.09 -2.35 10.36
N PRO A 95 -23.41 -2.56 9.23
CA PRO A 95 -23.13 -3.90 8.71
C PRO A 95 -21.99 -4.58 9.49
N ALA A 96 -21.91 -5.92 9.46
CA ALA A 96 -20.75 -6.62 10.00
C ALA A 96 -19.48 -6.45 9.16
N ILE A 97 -18.32 -6.58 9.80
CA ILE A 97 -16.98 -6.48 9.21
C ILE A 97 -16.13 -7.66 9.67
N ASP A 98 -15.53 -8.38 8.71
CA ASP A 98 -14.45 -9.32 9.00
C ASP A 98 -13.10 -8.63 8.84
N VAL A 99 -12.18 -8.82 9.78
CA VAL A 99 -10.80 -8.34 9.70
C VAL A 99 -9.90 -9.53 9.38
N PHE A 100 -9.19 -9.48 8.26
CA PHE A 100 -8.25 -10.49 7.82
C PHE A 100 -6.82 -10.01 8.07
N ILE A 101 -6.09 -10.75 8.90
CA ILE A 101 -4.68 -10.53 9.18
C ILE A 101 -3.92 -11.77 8.68
N CYS A 102 -2.88 -11.58 7.86
CA CYS A 102 -2.06 -12.67 7.35
C CYS A 102 -0.65 -12.61 7.94
N THR A 103 -0.16 -13.76 8.43
CA THR A 103 1.24 -13.99 8.81
C THR A 103 1.73 -15.26 8.15
N ALA A 104 3.01 -15.32 7.78
CA ALA A 104 3.58 -16.43 7.02
C ALA A 104 4.85 -17.03 7.62
N ASP A 105 5.65 -16.22 8.32
CA ASP A 105 6.98 -16.62 8.80
C ASP A 105 7.18 -16.14 10.23
N PRO A 106 7.03 -17.02 11.25
CA PRO A 106 7.10 -16.62 12.65
C PRO A 106 8.49 -16.14 13.10
N GLU A 107 9.55 -16.41 12.31
CA GLU A 107 10.89 -15.88 12.59
C GLU A 107 11.02 -14.43 12.13
N LYS A 108 10.48 -14.11 10.96
CA LYS A 108 10.52 -12.74 10.39
C LYS A 108 9.40 -11.85 10.91
N GLU A 109 8.30 -12.45 11.33
CA GLU A 109 7.09 -11.80 11.82
C GLU A 109 6.84 -12.28 13.26
N PRO A 110 7.54 -11.72 14.26
CA PRO A 110 7.48 -12.21 15.63
C PRO A 110 6.04 -12.21 16.16
N ALA A 111 5.64 -13.30 16.82
CA ALA A 111 4.28 -13.50 17.31
C ALA A 111 3.75 -12.31 18.14
N ILE A 112 4.60 -11.67 18.95
CA ILE A 112 4.22 -10.49 19.73
C ILE A 112 3.78 -9.30 18.86
N GLY A 113 4.45 -9.06 17.74
CA GLY A 113 4.08 -8.00 16.80
C GLY A 113 2.74 -8.31 16.14
N VAL A 114 2.58 -9.56 15.68
CA VAL A 114 1.32 -10.04 15.10
C VAL A 114 0.16 -9.90 16.09
N MET A 115 0.38 -10.25 17.37
CA MET A 115 -0.66 -10.16 18.40
C MET A 115 -1.02 -8.71 18.74
N ASN A 116 -0.08 -7.77 18.70
CA ASN A 116 -0.40 -6.35 18.85
C ASN A 116 -1.29 -5.84 17.70
N THR A 117 -1.07 -6.31 16.47
CA THR A 117 -1.97 -6.04 15.34
C THR A 117 -3.36 -6.64 15.58
N VAL A 118 -3.45 -7.91 16.04
CA VAL A 118 -4.72 -8.56 16.41
C VAL A 118 -5.47 -7.78 17.50
N LEU A 119 -4.79 -7.40 18.59
CA LEU A 119 -5.37 -6.63 19.70
C LEU A 119 -5.88 -5.26 19.24
N SER A 120 -5.12 -4.57 18.38
CA SER A 120 -5.54 -3.30 17.80
C SER A 120 -6.76 -3.44 16.88
N ALA A 121 -6.87 -4.55 16.13
CA ALA A 121 -8.02 -4.84 15.29
C ALA A 121 -9.28 -5.12 16.14
N MET A 122 -9.15 -5.87 17.24
CA MET A 122 -10.26 -6.11 18.17
C MET A 122 -10.73 -4.84 18.90
N ALA A 123 -9.88 -3.81 18.96
CA ALA A 123 -10.13 -2.54 19.65
C ALA A 123 -10.68 -1.43 18.73
N LEU A 124 -11.01 -1.73 17.46
CA LEU A 124 -11.67 -0.78 16.58
C LEU A 124 -13.00 -0.28 17.18
N ASP A 125 -13.33 0.99 16.95
CA ASP A 125 -14.60 1.60 17.35
C ASP A 125 -15.71 1.11 16.41
N TYR A 126 -16.25 -0.05 16.72
CA TYR A 126 -17.32 -0.72 15.99
C TYR A 126 -18.13 -1.64 16.93
N PRO A 127 -19.41 -1.96 16.62
CA PRO A 127 -20.20 -2.84 17.46
C PRO A 127 -19.56 -4.23 17.59
N VAL A 128 -19.50 -4.74 18.82
CA VAL A 128 -18.72 -5.93 19.18
C VAL A 128 -19.26 -7.19 18.49
N ASP A 129 -20.58 -7.29 18.37
CA ASP A 129 -21.32 -8.37 17.70
C ASP A 129 -21.18 -8.34 16.16
N LYS A 130 -20.55 -7.29 15.62
CA LYS A 130 -20.40 -7.05 14.18
C LYS A 130 -18.96 -6.99 13.73
N LEU A 131 -18.01 -7.15 14.65
CA LEU A 131 -16.59 -7.17 14.36
C LEU A 131 -16.08 -8.58 14.58
N HIS A 132 -15.44 -9.15 13.57
CA HIS A 132 -14.87 -10.50 13.64
C HIS A 132 -13.43 -10.45 13.14
N VAL A 133 -12.49 -10.98 13.91
CA VAL A 133 -11.05 -10.93 13.60
C VAL A 133 -10.57 -12.34 13.26
N TYR A 134 -10.01 -12.48 12.06
CA TYR A 134 -9.44 -13.71 11.52
C TYR A 134 -7.94 -13.55 11.35
N LEU A 135 -7.17 -14.41 12.00
CA LEU A 135 -5.73 -14.52 11.77
C LEU A 135 -5.46 -15.75 10.88
N SER A 136 -4.94 -15.52 9.69
CA SER A 136 -4.39 -16.59 8.85
C SER A 136 -2.91 -16.77 9.14
N ASP A 137 -2.55 -17.90 9.74
CA ASP A 137 -1.18 -18.34 9.91
C ASP A 137 -0.80 -19.34 8.81
N ASP A 138 -0.10 -18.81 7.82
CA ASP A 138 0.44 -19.56 6.69
C ASP A 138 1.66 -20.42 7.09
N GLY A 139 2.32 -20.12 8.20
CA GLY A 139 3.42 -20.92 8.74
C GLY A 139 2.95 -22.11 9.58
N GLY A 140 1.70 -22.10 10.03
CA GLY A 140 1.13 -23.14 10.89
C GLY A 140 1.88 -23.29 12.21
N SER A 141 2.33 -22.17 12.78
CA SER A 141 3.21 -22.13 13.94
C SER A 141 2.44 -22.33 15.24
N PRO A 142 2.80 -23.33 16.07
CA PRO A 142 2.22 -23.48 17.40
C PRO A 142 2.39 -22.25 18.28
N ILE A 143 3.48 -21.49 18.08
CA ILE A 143 3.80 -20.26 18.81
C ILE A 143 2.79 -19.16 18.48
N THR A 144 2.42 -19.00 17.20
CA THR A 144 1.43 -18.01 16.77
C THR A 144 0.06 -18.34 17.36
N LEU A 145 -0.36 -19.61 17.33
CA LEU A 145 -1.61 -20.05 17.95
C LEU A 145 -1.61 -19.82 19.47
N HIS A 146 -0.51 -20.15 20.16
CA HIS A 146 -0.37 -19.87 21.59
C HIS A 146 -0.45 -18.37 21.87
N GLY A 147 0.27 -17.55 21.10
CA GLY A 147 0.23 -16.09 21.19
C GLY A 147 -1.19 -15.54 21.04
N MET A 148 -1.98 -16.11 20.13
CA MET A 148 -3.38 -15.71 19.93
C MET A 148 -4.28 -16.03 21.12
N ARG A 149 -4.04 -17.15 21.81
CA ARG A 149 -4.72 -17.49 23.07
C ARG A 149 -4.32 -16.53 24.20
N GLU A 150 -3.03 -16.22 24.35
CA GLU A 150 -2.57 -15.22 25.34
C GLU A 150 -3.11 -13.82 25.03
N ALA A 151 -3.14 -13.42 23.76
CA ALA A 151 -3.73 -12.15 23.32
C ALA A 151 -5.23 -12.09 23.65
N CYS A 152 -5.98 -13.17 23.46
CA CYS A 152 -7.39 -13.25 23.84
C CYS A 152 -7.59 -13.04 25.36
N ARG A 153 -6.71 -13.61 26.20
CA ARG A 153 -6.74 -13.35 27.66
C ARG A 153 -6.46 -11.89 27.97
N PHE A 154 -5.44 -11.31 27.34
CA PHE A 154 -5.09 -9.90 27.55
C PHE A 154 -6.20 -8.93 27.09
N ALA A 155 -6.89 -9.26 25.99
CA ALA A 155 -7.98 -8.47 25.42
C ALA A 155 -9.10 -8.19 26.43
N LYS A 156 -9.36 -9.09 27.38
CA LYS A 156 -10.37 -8.91 28.44
C LYS A 156 -10.12 -7.67 29.30
N TRP A 157 -8.87 -7.28 29.47
CA TRP A 157 -8.51 -6.07 30.20
C TRP A 157 -8.32 -4.88 29.25
N TRP A 158 -7.70 -5.12 28.10
CA TRP A 158 -7.39 -4.06 27.13
C TRP A 158 -8.63 -3.43 26.49
N LEU A 159 -9.58 -4.25 25.99
CA LEU A 159 -10.72 -3.74 25.23
C LEU A 159 -11.66 -2.86 26.08
N PRO A 160 -12.05 -3.25 27.32
CA PRO A 160 -12.84 -2.37 28.19
C PRO A 160 -12.09 -1.09 28.55
N PHE A 161 -10.77 -1.17 28.79
CA PHE A 161 -9.94 0.00 29.09
C PHE A 161 -9.96 0.99 27.91
N CYS A 162 -9.76 0.52 26.67
CA CYS A 162 -9.84 1.35 25.48
C CYS A 162 -11.20 2.04 25.33
N ARG A 163 -12.29 1.28 25.49
CA ARG A 163 -13.66 1.79 25.34
C ARG A 163 -14.02 2.79 26.44
N ARG A 164 -13.70 2.49 27.70
CA ARG A 164 -14.05 3.33 28.86
C ARG A 164 -13.37 4.70 28.81
N TYR A 165 -12.10 4.74 28.45
CA TYR A 165 -11.31 5.98 28.45
C TYR A 165 -11.14 6.62 27.07
N GLY A 166 -11.73 6.05 26.02
CA GLY A 166 -11.62 6.59 24.66
C GLY A 166 -10.18 6.64 24.15
N ILE A 167 -9.39 5.59 24.43
CA ILE A 167 -7.98 5.52 24.07
C ILE A 167 -7.82 5.63 22.55
N LYS A 168 -7.03 6.61 22.09
CA LYS A 168 -6.82 6.85 20.65
C LYS A 168 -5.79 5.91 20.03
N THR A 169 -4.70 5.64 20.73
CA THR A 169 -3.66 4.69 20.28
C THR A 169 -4.03 3.30 20.79
N ILE A 170 -4.75 2.52 19.97
CA ILE A 170 -5.35 1.24 20.38
C ILE A 170 -4.43 0.02 20.21
N CYS A 171 -3.24 0.21 19.63
CA CYS A 171 -2.18 -0.79 19.66
C CYS A 171 -1.45 -0.71 21.01
N PRO A 172 -1.48 -1.78 21.85
CA PRO A 172 -0.90 -1.74 23.19
C PRO A 172 0.59 -1.40 23.19
N GLN A 173 1.38 -2.05 22.32
CA GLN A 173 2.82 -1.78 22.19
C GLN A 173 3.08 -0.31 21.89
N ALA A 174 2.36 0.29 20.93
CA ALA A 174 2.51 1.69 20.58
C ALA A 174 2.08 2.61 21.75
N TYR A 175 0.95 2.31 22.39
CA TYR A 175 0.41 3.07 23.51
C TYR A 175 1.36 3.12 24.71
N PHE A 176 2.00 2.00 25.05
CA PHE A 176 2.96 1.94 26.16
C PHE A 176 4.39 2.37 25.78
N SER A 177 4.70 2.50 24.49
CA SER A 177 6.01 2.96 23.99
C SER A 177 6.09 4.48 23.80
N GLU A 178 4.97 5.15 23.49
CA GLU A 178 4.93 6.61 23.43
C GLU A 178 5.17 7.17 24.84
N ALA A 179 6.36 7.75 25.06
CA ALA A 179 6.72 8.41 26.30
C ALA A 179 5.71 9.53 26.59
N ASP A 180 4.76 9.27 27.49
CA ASP A 180 3.86 10.22 28.16
C ASP A 180 3.40 11.41 27.31
N SER A 181 2.86 11.17 26.11
CA SER A 181 2.39 12.24 25.21
C SER A 181 0.88 12.36 25.04
N ASP A 182 0.10 11.60 25.83
CA ASP A 182 -1.27 12.00 26.14
C ASP A 182 -1.24 12.81 27.44
N ASP A 183 -1.11 14.12 27.25
CA ASP A 183 -1.17 15.22 28.23
C ASP A 183 -2.59 15.34 28.84
N TYR A 184 -3.16 14.20 29.26
CA TYR A 184 -4.45 14.13 29.93
C TYR A 184 -4.20 14.16 31.44
N PHE A 185 -4.77 15.15 32.11
CA PHE A 185 -5.01 15.15 33.55
C PHE A 185 -6.00 14.02 33.88
N GLY A 186 -5.57 12.76 33.76
CA GLY A 186 -6.38 11.61 34.11
C GLY A 186 -6.70 11.63 35.60
N ASP A 187 -7.93 11.27 35.94
CA ASP A 187 -8.32 11.00 37.33
C ASP A 187 -7.35 9.97 37.94
N SER A 188 -7.17 10.04 39.26
CA SER A 188 -6.39 9.08 40.04
C SER A 188 -6.75 7.62 39.72
N GLU A 189 -8.02 7.34 39.44
CA GLU A 189 -8.51 6.03 39.02
C GLU A 189 -7.91 5.57 37.68
N PHE A 190 -7.88 6.45 36.66
CA PHE A 190 -7.29 6.14 35.36
C PHE A 190 -5.82 5.76 35.47
N MET A 191 -5.05 6.48 36.29
CA MET A 191 -3.61 6.21 36.46
C MET A 191 -3.37 4.86 37.16
N VAL A 192 -4.19 4.51 38.15
CA VAL A 192 -4.13 3.20 38.81
C VAL A 192 -4.48 2.08 37.84
N GLU A 193 -5.54 2.25 37.04
CA GLU A 193 -5.96 1.27 36.06
C GLU A 193 -4.92 1.13 34.93
N LYS A 194 -4.43 2.24 34.36
CA LYS A 194 -3.36 2.25 33.35
C LYS A 194 -2.14 1.46 33.81
N LYS A 195 -1.72 1.62 35.07
CA LYS A 195 -0.60 0.87 35.64
C LYS A 195 -0.90 -0.63 35.71
N LYS A 196 -2.08 -1.02 36.19
CA LYS A 196 -2.51 -2.43 36.23
C LYS A 196 -2.54 -3.05 34.82
N ILE A 197 -3.08 -2.34 33.84
CA ILE A 197 -3.15 -2.82 32.44
C ILE A 197 -1.74 -2.96 31.86
N LYS A 198 -0.81 -2.04 32.18
CA LYS A 198 0.59 -2.15 31.78
C LYS A 198 1.25 -3.41 32.35
N GLU A 199 1.06 -3.69 33.64
CA GLU A 199 1.56 -4.93 34.27
C GLU A 199 0.95 -6.18 33.59
N LYS A 200 -0.33 -6.15 33.22
CA LYS A 200 -0.96 -7.25 32.43
C LYS A 200 -0.35 -7.40 31.03
N TYR A 201 -0.02 -6.29 30.38
CA TYR A 201 0.61 -6.29 29.06
C TYR A 201 2.03 -6.87 29.12
N GLU A 202 2.83 -6.47 30.12
CA GLU A 202 4.19 -6.99 30.32
C GLU A 202 4.18 -8.51 30.60
N MET A 203 3.22 -9.02 31.39
CA MET A 203 3.05 -10.48 31.58
C MET A 203 2.66 -11.20 30.28
N PHE A 204 1.79 -10.58 29.46
CA PHE A 204 1.44 -11.12 28.15
C PHE A 204 2.66 -11.20 27.24
N GLU A 205 3.48 -10.15 27.18
CA GLU A 205 4.74 -10.15 26.44
C GLU A 205 5.67 -11.27 26.91
N GLU A 206 5.86 -11.41 28.23
CA GLU A 206 6.70 -12.46 28.82
C GLU A 206 6.22 -13.87 28.45
N HIS A 207 4.92 -14.14 28.54
CA HIS A 207 4.36 -15.45 28.19
C HIS A 207 4.59 -15.80 26.72
N VAL A 208 4.36 -14.84 25.80
CA VAL A 208 4.57 -15.06 24.37
C VAL A 208 6.05 -15.25 24.06
N THR A 209 6.93 -14.43 24.64
CA THR A 209 8.38 -14.56 24.45
C THR A 209 8.91 -15.90 24.97
N LYS A 210 8.44 -16.34 26.14
CA LYS A 210 8.83 -17.64 26.70
C LYS A 210 8.40 -18.80 25.79
N ALA A 211 7.21 -18.73 25.19
CA ALA A 211 6.76 -19.75 24.24
C ALA A 211 7.61 -19.79 22.96
N VAL A 212 8.21 -18.67 22.56
CA VAL A 212 9.19 -18.63 21.45
C VAL A 212 10.50 -19.29 21.84
N GLU A 213 10.98 -19.09 23.07
CA GLU A 213 12.22 -19.68 23.59
C GLU A 213 12.11 -21.20 23.78
N ASP A 214 10.97 -21.66 24.30
CA ASP A 214 10.72 -23.07 24.61
C ASP A 214 10.17 -23.88 23.41
N GLY A 215 9.71 -23.20 22.36
CA GLY A 215 8.96 -23.81 21.26
C GLY A 215 9.80 -24.21 20.06
N GLU A 216 9.35 -25.23 19.33
CA GLU A 216 9.87 -25.56 17.99
C GLU A 216 8.98 -24.93 16.92
N TYR A 217 9.60 -24.36 15.89
CA TYR A 217 8.91 -23.93 14.68
C TYR A 217 8.43 -25.17 13.91
N GLY A 218 7.12 -25.29 13.71
CA GLY A 218 6.52 -26.41 12.96
C GLY A 218 6.96 -26.46 11.49
N ASN A 219 6.57 -27.51 10.78
CA ASN A 219 6.87 -27.64 9.35
C ASN A 219 5.90 -26.78 8.51
N SER A 220 6.32 -25.56 8.16
CA SER A 220 5.51 -24.59 7.39
C SER A 220 5.16 -25.02 5.96
N GLN A 221 5.80 -26.06 5.42
CA GLN A 221 5.55 -26.56 4.07
C GLN A 221 4.61 -27.78 4.05
N ASN A 222 4.41 -28.43 5.20
CA ASN A 222 3.59 -29.63 5.30
C ASN A 222 2.89 -29.72 6.66
N HIS A 223 1.66 -29.23 6.71
CA HIS A 223 0.82 -29.29 7.89
C HIS A 223 -0.67 -29.38 7.49
N SER A 224 -1.46 -30.01 8.36
CA SER A 224 -2.90 -30.10 8.18
C SER A 224 -3.58 -28.78 8.53
N THR A 225 -4.84 -28.63 8.13
CA THR A 225 -5.67 -27.50 8.51
C THR A 225 -5.88 -27.43 10.03
N ILE A 226 -5.79 -26.23 10.59
CA ILE A 226 -6.18 -25.92 11.98
C ILE A 226 -7.11 -24.72 11.94
N ILE A 227 -8.34 -24.88 12.40
CA ILE A 227 -9.30 -23.78 12.57
C ILE A 227 -9.80 -23.82 14.00
N GLU A 228 -9.59 -22.73 14.71
CA GLU A 228 -9.96 -22.61 16.12
C GLU A 228 -10.64 -21.27 16.36
N ILE A 229 -11.86 -21.31 16.90
CA ILE A 229 -12.50 -20.12 17.46
C ILE A 229 -11.93 -19.94 18.86
N ILE A 230 -11.15 -18.88 19.05
CA ILE A 230 -10.41 -18.63 20.28
C ILE A 230 -11.37 -18.04 21.30
N GLN A 231 -11.76 -18.86 22.27
CA GLN A 231 -12.55 -18.48 23.43
C GLN A 231 -11.89 -19.04 24.68
N GLU A 232 -11.96 -18.31 25.79
CA GLU A 232 -11.52 -18.86 27.07
C GLU A 232 -12.66 -19.64 27.70
N THR A 233 -12.54 -20.97 27.71
CA THR A 233 -13.36 -21.83 28.57
C THR A 233 -12.92 -21.56 30.00
N PHE A 234 -13.78 -20.95 30.81
CA PHE A 234 -13.51 -20.76 32.23
C PHE A 234 -13.24 -22.12 32.87
N GLY A 235 -12.06 -22.30 33.46
CA GLY A 235 -11.81 -23.43 34.35
C GLY A 235 -12.82 -23.38 35.51
N GLU A 236 -13.27 -24.55 35.97
CA GLU A 236 -14.36 -24.77 36.94
C GLU A 236 -14.24 -24.06 38.31
N SER A 237 -13.28 -23.15 38.54
CA SER A 237 -13.02 -22.54 39.84
C SER A 237 -13.39 -21.06 40.01
N GLU A 238 -13.85 -20.34 38.96
CA GLU A 238 -14.26 -18.94 39.11
C GLU A 238 -15.72 -18.72 38.67
N THR A 239 -16.62 -18.65 39.66
CA THR A 239 -18.02 -18.27 39.45
C THR A 239 -18.09 -16.77 39.20
N ILE A 240 -18.04 -16.37 37.94
CA ILE A 240 -18.21 -14.98 37.52
C ILE A 240 -19.71 -14.63 37.51
N ARG A 241 -20.06 -13.47 38.08
CA ARG A 241 -21.43 -12.91 37.97
C ARG A 241 -21.66 -12.54 36.52
N GLN A 242 -22.86 -12.81 35.98
CA GLN A 242 -23.25 -12.51 34.59
C GLN A 242 -22.98 -11.06 34.13
N ALA A 243 -22.79 -10.12 35.08
CA ALA A 243 -22.46 -8.72 34.83
C ALA A 243 -20.99 -8.43 34.46
N ASP A 244 -20.06 -9.39 34.63
CA ASP A 244 -18.62 -9.22 34.33
C ASP A 244 -18.20 -9.92 33.01
N LEU A 245 -19.17 -10.42 32.22
CA LEU A 245 -18.88 -10.96 30.88
C LEU A 245 -18.50 -9.83 29.93
N VAL A 246 -17.19 -9.63 29.75
CA VAL A 246 -16.66 -8.69 28.76
C VAL A 246 -17.03 -9.18 27.36
N GLU A 247 -17.90 -8.45 26.67
CA GLU A 247 -18.18 -8.70 25.25
C GLU A 247 -16.93 -8.42 24.42
N MET A 248 -16.47 -9.45 23.70
CA MET A 248 -15.30 -9.41 22.82
C MET A 248 -15.70 -9.80 21.38
N PRO A 249 -15.06 -9.20 20.36
CA PRO A 249 -15.22 -9.60 18.97
C PRO A 249 -14.92 -11.09 18.77
N LEU A 250 -15.58 -11.73 17.80
CA LEU A 250 -15.26 -13.11 17.42
C LEU A 250 -13.79 -13.17 16.97
N LEU A 251 -13.03 -14.11 17.52
CA LEU A 251 -11.60 -14.28 17.21
C LEU A 251 -11.38 -15.69 16.64
N VAL A 252 -10.90 -15.79 15.40
CA VAL A 252 -10.76 -17.07 14.68
C VAL A 252 -9.34 -17.23 14.17
N TYR A 253 -8.65 -18.27 14.64
CA TYR A 253 -7.38 -18.71 14.09
C TYR A 253 -7.62 -19.64 12.90
N VAL A 254 -6.91 -19.41 11.80
CA VAL A 254 -6.96 -20.24 10.60
C VAL A 254 -5.54 -20.54 10.16
N SER A 255 -5.18 -21.81 10.12
CA SER A 255 -4.03 -22.32 9.38
C SER A 255 -4.55 -23.27 8.32
N ARG A 256 -4.33 -22.94 7.05
CA ARG A 256 -4.79 -23.75 5.93
C ARG A 256 -3.93 -25.00 5.76
N GLU A 257 -4.46 -26.02 5.10
CA GLU A 257 -3.64 -27.18 4.75
C GLU A 257 -2.55 -26.78 3.76
N LYS A 258 -1.32 -27.22 4.02
CA LYS A 258 -0.20 -27.12 3.08
C LYS A 258 0.39 -28.50 2.85
N ARG A 259 0.64 -28.80 1.58
CA ARG A 259 1.31 -30.03 1.12
C ARG A 259 2.36 -29.64 0.07
N PRO A 260 3.56 -30.24 0.08
CA PRO A 260 4.63 -29.89 -0.86
C PRO A 260 4.26 -30.04 -2.35
N GLU A 261 3.29 -30.91 -2.65
CA GLU A 261 2.84 -31.22 -4.01
C GLU A 261 1.85 -30.18 -4.56
N HIS A 262 1.32 -29.29 -3.73
CA HIS A 262 0.29 -28.33 -4.10
C HIS A 262 0.81 -26.89 -4.06
N LEU A 263 0.56 -26.15 -5.14
CA LEU A 263 0.83 -24.72 -5.18
C LEU A 263 -0.15 -23.98 -4.26
N HIS A 264 0.37 -23.16 -3.34
CA HIS A 264 -0.45 -22.50 -2.31
C HIS A 264 -0.67 -21.00 -2.54
N HIS A 265 -0.08 -20.39 -3.57
CA HIS A 265 -0.34 -18.99 -3.96
C HIS A 265 -0.11 -17.94 -2.86
N PHE A 266 0.80 -18.19 -1.91
CA PHE A 266 1.20 -17.25 -0.85
C PHE A 266 0.00 -16.53 -0.19
N LYS A 267 0.07 -15.20 -0.01
CA LYS A 267 -0.97 -14.37 0.62
C LYS A 267 -2.30 -14.41 -0.13
N ALA A 268 -2.29 -14.46 -1.47
CA ALA A 268 -3.52 -14.55 -2.27
C ALA A 268 -4.35 -15.78 -1.88
N GLY A 269 -3.71 -16.95 -1.80
CA GLY A 269 -4.37 -18.19 -1.40
C GLY A 269 -4.82 -18.17 0.07
N ALA A 270 -4.04 -17.53 0.96
CA ALA A 270 -4.42 -17.37 2.37
C ALA A 270 -5.70 -16.53 2.51
N LEU A 271 -5.76 -15.39 1.82
CA LEU A 271 -6.94 -14.53 1.77
C LEU A 271 -8.15 -15.23 1.16
N ASN A 272 -7.97 -16.07 0.13
CA ASN A 272 -9.06 -16.85 -0.46
C ASN A 272 -9.59 -17.93 0.48
N VAL A 273 -8.72 -18.59 1.25
CA VAL A 273 -9.15 -19.50 2.33
C VAL A 273 -9.95 -18.73 3.38
N LEU A 274 -9.44 -17.59 3.85
CA LEU A 274 -10.18 -16.73 4.79
C LEU A 274 -11.53 -16.31 4.23
N LEU A 275 -11.62 -15.93 2.94
CA LEU A 275 -12.86 -15.53 2.28
C LEU A 275 -13.90 -16.66 2.31
N ARG A 276 -13.49 -17.92 2.09
CA ARG A 276 -14.37 -19.10 2.19
C ARG A 276 -14.78 -19.41 3.62
N VAL A 277 -13.82 -19.50 4.53
CA VAL A 277 -14.05 -19.87 5.94
C VAL A 277 -14.94 -18.83 6.62
N SER A 278 -14.60 -17.54 6.53
CA SER A 278 -15.45 -16.45 7.06
C SER A 278 -16.82 -16.41 6.38
N GLY A 279 -16.92 -16.76 5.10
CA GLY A 279 -18.20 -16.81 4.37
C GLY A 279 -19.19 -17.81 4.95
N VAL A 280 -18.73 -18.80 5.72
CA VAL A 280 -19.59 -19.77 6.42
C VAL A 280 -19.73 -19.44 7.91
N ILE A 281 -18.70 -18.86 8.55
CA ILE A 281 -18.73 -18.54 9.98
C ILE A 281 -19.50 -17.24 10.27
N SER A 282 -19.07 -16.12 9.70
CA SER A 282 -19.61 -14.78 10.01
C SER A 282 -20.39 -14.16 8.85
N ASN A 283 -19.98 -14.47 7.61
CA ASN A 283 -20.51 -13.97 6.35
C ASN A 283 -20.66 -12.44 6.30
N SER A 284 -19.66 -11.69 6.81
CA SER A 284 -19.75 -10.23 6.86
C SER A 284 -19.67 -9.61 5.47
N PRO A 285 -20.52 -8.63 5.11
CA PRO A 285 -20.52 -8.03 3.77
C PRO A 285 -19.27 -7.20 3.45
N TYR A 286 -18.49 -6.81 4.46
CA TYR A 286 -17.26 -6.03 4.31
C TYR A 286 -16.09 -6.72 4.98
N ILE A 287 -14.90 -6.55 4.39
CA ILE A 287 -13.67 -7.17 4.84
C ILE A 287 -12.59 -6.09 4.96
N LEU A 288 -11.95 -6.00 6.12
CA LEU A 288 -10.72 -5.23 6.32
C LEU A 288 -9.51 -6.15 6.07
N GLY A 289 -8.69 -5.84 5.08
CA GLY A 289 -7.43 -6.55 4.84
C GLY A 289 -6.24 -5.86 5.50
N LEU A 290 -5.48 -6.59 6.32
CA LEU A 290 -4.29 -6.12 7.02
C LEU A 290 -3.11 -7.09 6.86
N ASP A 291 -1.93 -6.51 6.73
CA ASP A 291 -0.67 -7.22 6.98
C ASP A 291 -0.42 -7.31 8.48
N CYS A 292 0.29 -8.36 8.92
CA CYS A 292 0.55 -8.58 10.34
C CYS A 292 1.43 -7.49 10.99
N ASP A 293 2.20 -6.75 10.20
CA ASP A 293 3.04 -5.63 10.63
C ASP A 293 2.34 -4.26 10.51
N MET A 294 1.04 -4.23 10.18
CA MET A 294 0.23 -3.02 9.98
C MET A 294 -0.92 -2.96 10.99
N TYR A 295 -0.67 -2.39 12.16
CA TYR A 295 -1.67 -2.28 13.23
C TYR A 295 -2.66 -1.13 12.99
N CYS A 296 -3.85 -1.26 13.58
CA CYS A 296 -4.86 -0.22 13.62
C CYS A 296 -4.43 0.88 14.60
N ASN A 297 -4.13 2.08 14.09
CA ASN A 297 -3.69 3.22 14.91
C ASN A 297 -4.83 4.18 15.27
N ASP A 298 -5.83 4.32 14.41
CA ASP A 298 -7.04 5.10 14.68
C ASP A 298 -8.25 4.16 14.80
N PRO A 299 -8.97 4.15 15.94
CA PRO A 299 -10.10 3.25 16.15
C PRO A 299 -11.25 3.49 15.18
N THR A 300 -11.37 4.70 14.62
CA THR A 300 -12.53 5.09 13.81
C THR A 300 -12.45 4.66 12.34
N SER A 301 -11.38 3.97 11.93
CA SER A 301 -11.13 3.62 10.53
C SER A 301 -12.29 2.86 9.87
N ALA A 302 -12.95 1.97 10.61
CA ALA A 302 -14.10 1.19 10.14
C ALA A 302 -15.31 2.10 9.84
N ARG A 303 -15.69 2.96 10.78
CA ARG A 303 -16.77 3.94 10.59
C ARG A 303 -16.46 4.91 9.44
N GLN A 304 -15.21 5.38 9.33
CA GLN A 304 -14.78 6.23 8.22
C GLN A 304 -14.95 5.55 6.86
N ALA A 305 -14.62 4.26 6.74
CA ALA A 305 -14.84 3.50 5.51
C ALA A 305 -16.35 3.31 5.21
N MET A 306 -17.16 3.06 6.24
CA MET A 306 -18.61 2.91 6.09
C MET A 306 -19.30 4.18 5.58
N CYS A 307 -18.71 5.37 5.79
CA CYS A 307 -19.23 6.61 5.19
C CYS A 307 -19.30 6.56 3.65
N PHE A 308 -18.45 5.77 2.99
CA PHE A 308 -18.51 5.57 1.55
C PHE A 308 -19.37 4.38 1.16
N HIS A 309 -19.23 3.26 1.87
CA HIS A 309 -19.97 2.03 1.57
C HIS A 309 -21.47 2.13 1.83
N LEU A 310 -21.89 3.03 2.73
CA LEU A 310 -23.30 3.30 3.03
C LEU A 310 -23.85 4.53 2.30
N ASP A 311 -23.05 5.23 1.48
CA ASP A 311 -23.57 6.32 0.64
C ASP A 311 -24.39 5.73 -0.53
N PRO A 312 -25.71 6.00 -0.61
CA PRO A 312 -26.57 5.44 -1.65
C PRO A 312 -26.13 5.78 -3.09
N LYS A 313 -25.35 6.85 -3.29
CA LYS A 313 -24.92 7.31 -4.61
C LYS A 313 -23.74 6.52 -5.18
N ILE A 314 -22.87 5.99 -4.32
CA ILE A 314 -21.64 5.31 -4.76
C ILE A 314 -21.57 3.84 -4.32
N SER A 315 -22.30 3.46 -3.26
CA SER A 315 -22.25 2.12 -2.66
C SER A 315 -22.37 0.99 -3.69
N SER A 316 -23.35 1.07 -4.60
CA SER A 316 -23.61 0.00 -5.58
C SER A 316 -22.43 -0.27 -6.53
N SER A 317 -21.58 0.72 -6.77
CA SER A 317 -20.41 0.60 -7.65
C SER A 317 -19.08 0.60 -6.88
N LEU A 318 -19.08 0.75 -5.56
CA LEU A 318 -17.86 0.82 -4.75
C LEU A 318 -17.42 -0.58 -4.34
N ALA A 319 -16.23 -1.00 -4.79
CA ALA A 319 -15.61 -2.24 -4.36
C ALA A 319 -14.85 -2.03 -3.04
N PHE A 320 -13.98 -1.02 -2.94
CA PHE A 320 -13.16 -0.85 -1.74
C PHE A 320 -12.80 0.61 -1.42
N VAL A 321 -12.53 0.85 -0.14
CA VAL A 321 -11.95 2.09 0.39
C VAL A 321 -10.51 1.79 0.81
N GLN A 322 -9.54 2.48 0.21
CA GLN A 322 -8.12 2.33 0.50
C GLN A 322 -7.64 3.48 1.39
N PHE A 323 -6.86 3.16 2.42
CA PHE A 323 -6.13 4.14 3.24
C PHE A 323 -4.65 4.17 2.85
N PRO A 324 -3.92 5.27 3.11
CA PRO A 324 -2.47 5.32 2.93
C PRO A 324 -1.79 4.32 3.86
N GLN A 325 -0.81 3.59 3.35
CA GLN A 325 0.16 2.93 4.21
C GLN A 325 1.10 3.99 4.79
N LYS A 326 1.26 4.00 6.11
CA LYS A 326 2.17 4.90 6.83
C LYS A 326 3.02 4.06 7.77
N PHE A 327 4.25 4.50 8.01
CA PHE A 327 5.20 3.75 8.81
C PHE A 327 5.76 4.61 9.94
N HIS A 328 5.86 4.03 11.13
CA HIS A 328 6.29 4.75 12.33
C HIS A 328 7.81 4.77 12.51
N ASN A 329 8.53 3.79 11.95
CA ASN A 329 9.97 3.60 12.14
C ASN A 329 10.84 4.35 11.10
N ILE A 330 10.32 5.41 10.48
CA ILE A 330 11.04 6.17 9.46
C ILE A 330 11.84 7.31 10.08
N ASN A 331 13.14 7.31 9.82
CA ASN A 331 14.04 8.35 10.30
C ASN A 331 13.80 9.72 9.61
N LYS A 332 14.36 10.80 10.19
CA LYS A 332 14.20 12.17 9.68
C LYS A 332 14.72 12.37 8.25
N TYR A 333 15.76 11.64 7.85
CA TYR A 333 16.42 11.81 6.55
C TYR A 333 15.75 11.02 5.43
N ASP A 334 15.16 9.88 5.76
CA ASP A 334 14.37 9.01 4.88
C ASP A 334 15.06 8.75 3.52
N ILE A 335 16.34 8.36 3.57
CA ILE A 335 17.18 8.17 2.37
C ILE A 335 16.70 7.04 1.44
N TYR A 336 15.82 6.17 1.92
CA TYR A 336 15.22 5.08 1.14
C TYR A 336 13.83 5.43 0.60
N ASP A 337 13.31 6.64 0.85
CA ASP A 337 11.92 7.04 0.59
C ASP A 337 10.90 5.99 1.10
N GLY A 338 11.11 5.48 2.32
CA GLY A 338 10.22 4.48 2.93
C GLY A 338 8.80 4.99 3.16
N ARG A 339 8.57 6.32 3.08
CA ARG A 339 7.22 6.90 3.11
C ARG A 339 6.45 6.73 1.80
N PHE A 340 7.12 6.34 0.72
CA PHE A 340 6.55 6.22 -0.64
C PHE A 340 5.67 7.42 -0.99
N ARG A 341 6.21 8.64 -0.84
CA ARG A 341 5.42 9.89 -0.94
C ARG A 341 4.75 10.03 -2.31
N SER A 342 5.43 9.60 -3.36
CA SER A 342 4.89 9.64 -4.73
C SER A 342 3.59 8.82 -4.85
N ALA A 343 3.59 7.59 -4.35
CA ALA A 343 2.42 6.70 -4.40
C ALA A 343 1.25 7.26 -3.59
N TYR A 344 1.47 7.49 -2.30
CA TYR A 344 0.37 7.80 -1.37
C TYR A 344 -0.08 9.26 -1.38
N CYS A 345 0.75 10.22 -1.79
CA CYS A 345 0.37 11.63 -1.81
C CYS A 345 0.04 12.16 -3.21
N VAL A 346 0.43 11.47 -4.29
CA VAL A 346 0.22 11.97 -5.66
C VAL A 346 -0.55 10.98 -6.50
N GLN A 347 -0.05 9.75 -6.63
CA GLN A 347 -0.64 8.78 -7.54
C GLN A 347 -2.05 8.37 -7.05
N TRP A 348 -2.22 7.97 -5.78
CA TRP A 348 -3.50 7.41 -5.31
C TRP A 348 -4.58 8.49 -5.20
N GLN A 349 -4.21 9.69 -4.73
CA GLN A 349 -5.09 10.88 -4.76
C GLN A 349 -5.49 11.26 -6.19
N GLY A 350 -4.58 11.07 -7.14
CA GLY A 350 -4.81 11.27 -8.56
C GLY A 350 -5.84 10.30 -9.14
N MET A 351 -5.65 9.00 -8.88
CA MET A 351 -6.56 7.95 -9.30
C MET A 351 -7.94 8.06 -8.64
N ASP A 352 -8.01 8.53 -7.39
CA ASP A 352 -9.28 8.76 -6.67
C ASP A 352 -10.19 9.78 -7.36
N GLY A 353 -9.61 10.75 -8.08
CA GLY A 353 -10.39 11.69 -8.88
C GLY A 353 -10.85 11.15 -10.23
N LEU A 354 -10.42 9.94 -10.58
CA LEU A 354 -10.87 9.18 -11.74
C LEU A 354 -11.91 8.12 -11.32
N LYS A 355 -11.48 6.88 -11.10
CA LYS A 355 -12.33 5.74 -10.70
C LYS A 355 -11.90 5.09 -9.38
N GLY A 356 -10.85 5.64 -8.73
CA GLY A 356 -10.34 5.14 -7.46
C GLY A 356 -8.90 4.62 -7.55
N PRO A 357 -8.18 4.55 -6.41
CA PRO A 357 -6.82 4.04 -6.33
C PRO A 357 -6.74 2.52 -6.53
N VAL A 358 -5.52 2.01 -6.71
CA VAL A 358 -5.25 0.57 -6.71
C VAL A 358 -5.44 -0.04 -5.32
N LEU A 359 -5.77 -1.33 -5.28
CA LEU A 359 -5.72 -2.12 -4.05
C LEU A 359 -4.25 -2.34 -3.69
N SER A 360 -3.84 -1.90 -2.50
CA SER A 360 -2.43 -1.82 -2.10
C SER A 360 -2.06 -2.82 -1.01
N GLY A 361 -2.63 -4.02 -1.02
CA GLY A 361 -2.23 -5.12 -0.16
C GLY A 361 -2.65 -5.06 1.32
N THR A 362 -2.84 -3.88 1.90
CA THR A 362 -3.22 -3.67 3.32
C THR A 362 -3.95 -2.35 3.53
N GLY A 363 -4.62 -2.20 4.67
CA GLY A 363 -5.30 -0.96 5.07
C GLY A 363 -6.47 -0.60 4.16
N TYR A 364 -7.26 -1.59 3.76
CA TYR A 364 -8.42 -1.40 2.89
C TYR A 364 -9.67 -2.09 3.43
N TYR A 365 -10.83 -1.48 3.18
CA TYR A 365 -12.14 -2.07 3.44
C TYR A 365 -12.80 -2.40 2.10
N ILE A 366 -12.83 -3.69 1.77
CA ILE A 366 -13.41 -4.21 0.52
C ILE A 366 -14.78 -4.82 0.77
N LYS A 367 -15.66 -4.68 -0.20
CA LYS A 367 -16.98 -5.28 -0.21
C LYS A 367 -16.86 -6.73 -0.70
N ARG A 368 -17.34 -7.67 0.11
CA ARG A 368 -17.26 -9.12 -0.14
C ARG A 368 -17.83 -9.51 -1.51
N GLU A 369 -18.98 -8.95 -1.88
CA GLU A 369 -19.64 -9.24 -3.16
C GLU A 369 -18.77 -8.87 -4.37
N SER A 370 -17.88 -7.88 -4.25
CA SER A 370 -17.01 -7.48 -5.35
C SER A 370 -15.95 -8.53 -5.68
N LEU A 371 -15.62 -9.39 -4.70
CA LEU A 371 -14.69 -10.51 -4.87
C LEU A 371 -15.35 -11.76 -5.46
N TYR A 372 -16.68 -11.79 -5.59
CA TYR A 372 -17.37 -12.91 -6.21
C TYR A 372 -17.49 -12.72 -7.73
N ALA A 373 -17.42 -13.84 -8.46
CA ALA A 373 -17.70 -13.83 -9.89
C ALA A 373 -19.19 -13.56 -10.13
N ASP A 374 -19.54 -13.08 -11.33
CA ASP A 374 -20.94 -12.95 -11.73
C ASP A 374 -21.55 -14.36 -11.83
N PHE A 375 -22.48 -14.66 -10.92
CA PHE A 375 -23.13 -15.96 -10.80
C PHE A 375 -24.51 -16.03 -11.47
N THR A 376 -24.91 -15.00 -12.23
CA THR A 376 -26.21 -14.96 -12.91
C THR A 376 -26.36 -15.97 -14.05
N HIS A 377 -25.25 -16.42 -14.65
CA HIS A 377 -25.22 -17.26 -15.84
C HIS A 377 -24.34 -18.51 -15.74
N THR A 378 -23.79 -18.82 -14.57
CA THR A 378 -22.78 -19.88 -14.37
C THR A 378 -23.23 -20.98 -13.42
N GLU A 379 -22.72 -22.20 -13.64
CA GLU A 379 -22.89 -23.29 -12.68
C GLU A 379 -22.10 -22.97 -11.39
N LEU A 380 -22.82 -22.71 -10.30
CA LEU A 380 -22.25 -22.28 -9.01
C LEU A 380 -21.21 -23.25 -8.46
N LYS A 381 -21.39 -24.55 -8.68
CA LYS A 381 -20.46 -25.60 -8.18
C LYS A 381 -19.14 -25.62 -8.92
N ASP A 382 -19.15 -25.35 -10.22
CA ASP A 382 -17.93 -25.24 -11.02
C ASP A 382 -17.17 -23.95 -10.70
N THR A 383 -17.88 -22.93 -10.23
CA THR A 383 -17.29 -21.62 -9.91
C THR A 383 -16.74 -21.59 -8.49
N PHE A 384 -17.55 -21.93 -7.48
CA PHE A 384 -17.25 -21.78 -6.06
C PHE A 384 -16.79 -23.07 -5.36
N GLY A 385 -16.89 -24.22 -6.03
CA GLY A 385 -16.58 -25.54 -5.50
C GLY A 385 -17.80 -26.31 -5.01
N LYS A 386 -17.57 -27.52 -4.50
CA LYS A 386 -18.63 -28.51 -4.22
C LYS A 386 -19.40 -28.27 -2.91
N SER A 387 -18.93 -27.35 -2.06
CA SER A 387 -19.58 -27.05 -0.77
C SER A 387 -20.96 -26.42 -0.98
N ASN A 388 -22.02 -27.13 -0.57
CA ASN A 388 -23.36 -26.56 -0.59
C ASN A 388 -23.51 -25.46 0.49
N VAL A 389 -22.77 -25.56 1.61
CA VAL A 389 -22.84 -24.59 2.70
C VAL A 389 -22.30 -23.23 2.24
N LEU A 390 -21.13 -23.23 1.59
CA LEU A 390 -20.55 -22.02 1.01
C LEU A 390 -21.46 -21.45 -0.09
N ILE A 391 -21.97 -22.29 -1.00
CA ILE A 391 -22.87 -21.82 -2.07
C ILE A 391 -24.13 -21.16 -1.49
N ASN A 392 -24.72 -21.75 -0.44
CA ASN A 392 -25.89 -21.19 0.21
C ASN A 392 -25.58 -19.84 0.89
N SER A 393 -24.36 -19.66 1.41
CA SER A 393 -23.97 -18.41 2.07
C SER A 393 -23.73 -17.23 1.12
N LEU A 394 -23.58 -17.48 -0.19
CA LEU A 394 -23.47 -16.43 -1.21
C LEU A 394 -24.73 -15.57 -1.33
N HIS A 395 -25.89 -16.11 -0.97
CA HIS A 395 -27.14 -15.34 -0.98
C HIS A 395 -27.22 -14.47 0.28
N GLN A 396 -27.24 -13.13 0.13
CA GLN A 396 -27.26 -12.15 1.23
C GLN A 396 -28.35 -12.37 2.31
N SER A 397 -29.40 -13.14 2.00
CA SER A 397 -30.45 -13.53 2.95
C SER A 397 -30.05 -14.67 3.90
N TYR A 398 -28.93 -15.35 3.66
CA TYR A 398 -28.45 -16.46 4.48
C TYR A 398 -27.72 -15.91 5.72
N LYS A 399 -28.50 -15.60 6.75
CA LYS A 399 -27.99 -15.51 8.13
C LYS A 399 -28.07 -16.90 8.74
N GLN A 400 -26.94 -17.57 8.91
CA GLN A 400 -26.92 -18.75 9.78
C GLN A 400 -27.10 -18.25 11.22
N ASN A 401 -28.25 -18.52 11.81
CA ASN A 401 -28.44 -18.39 13.25
C ASN A 401 -27.45 -19.35 13.91
N ASN A 402 -26.34 -18.83 14.47
CA ASN A 402 -25.54 -19.39 15.58
C ASN A 402 -24.16 -18.71 15.68
N ALA A 403 -24.12 -17.38 15.85
CA ALA A 403 -22.91 -16.65 16.24
C ALA A 403 -22.89 -16.31 17.75
N ASN A 404 -23.72 -16.97 18.56
CA ASN A 404 -23.49 -17.07 19.99
C ASN A 404 -22.67 -18.34 20.20
N GLY A 405 -21.47 -18.20 20.76
CA GLY A 405 -20.39 -19.19 20.83
C GLY A 405 -20.67 -20.53 21.53
N GLU A 406 -21.92 -20.95 21.66
CA GLU A 406 -22.29 -22.23 22.23
C GLU A 406 -22.40 -23.29 21.12
N ASN A 407 -21.27 -23.97 20.90
CA ASN A 407 -21.01 -25.06 19.97
C ASN A 407 -20.80 -24.64 18.51
N PHE A 408 -19.54 -24.33 18.18
CA PHE A 408 -18.99 -24.62 16.85
C PHE A 408 -19.32 -26.08 16.54
N SER A 409 -20.39 -26.31 15.77
CA SER A 409 -20.89 -27.66 15.57
C SER A 409 -19.82 -28.47 14.86
N ASN A 410 -19.68 -29.76 15.20
CA ASN A 410 -18.74 -30.65 14.53
C ASN A 410 -18.88 -30.57 12.99
N VAL A 411 -20.10 -30.34 12.50
CA VAL A 411 -20.40 -30.12 11.08
C VAL A 411 -19.74 -28.86 10.52
N LEU A 412 -19.78 -27.73 11.25
CA LEU A 412 -19.11 -26.49 10.84
C LEU A 412 -17.59 -26.62 10.90
N GLN A 413 -17.06 -27.39 11.86
CA GLN A 413 -15.63 -27.72 11.94
C GLN A 413 -15.15 -28.54 10.75
N GLU A 414 -15.87 -29.61 10.41
CA GLU A 414 -15.57 -30.45 9.25
C GLU A 414 -15.66 -29.63 7.95
N GLU A 415 -16.73 -28.83 7.80
CA GLU A 415 -16.95 -28.00 6.62
C GLU A 415 -15.83 -26.97 6.43
N THR A 416 -15.50 -26.20 7.48
CA THR A 416 -14.42 -25.21 7.41
C THR A 416 -13.06 -25.86 7.16
N GLY A 417 -12.83 -27.08 7.70
CA GLY A 417 -11.67 -27.92 7.39
C GLY A 417 -11.54 -28.23 5.91
N VAL A 418 -12.65 -28.61 5.25
CA VAL A 418 -12.71 -28.86 3.80
C VAL A 418 -12.46 -27.59 3.00
N LEU A 419 -13.06 -26.46 3.38
CA LEU A 419 -12.88 -25.17 2.70
C LEU A 419 -11.43 -24.66 2.74
N ALA A 420 -10.69 -25.01 3.78
CA ALA A 420 -9.29 -24.64 3.97
C ALA A 420 -8.29 -25.71 3.47
N SER A 421 -8.77 -26.80 2.85
CA SER A 421 -7.90 -27.80 2.22
C SER A 421 -7.20 -27.25 0.98
N CYS A 422 -5.97 -27.70 0.74
CA CYS A 422 -5.18 -27.36 -0.45
C CYS A 422 -5.79 -27.90 -1.75
N SER A 423 -6.70 -28.88 -1.66
CA SER A 423 -7.36 -29.49 -2.81
C SER A 423 -8.68 -28.82 -3.21
N TYR A 424 -9.23 -27.93 -2.37
CA TYR A 424 -10.57 -27.36 -2.55
C TYR A 424 -10.71 -26.58 -3.85
N GLU A 425 -9.66 -25.87 -4.26
CA GLU A 425 -9.67 -24.99 -5.43
C GLU A 425 -9.51 -25.75 -6.75
N HIS A 426 -9.24 -27.06 -6.70
CA HIS A 426 -9.07 -27.89 -7.90
C HIS A 426 -10.35 -27.94 -8.74
N GLN A 427 -10.25 -27.61 -10.03
CA GLN A 427 -11.37 -27.55 -10.97
C GLN A 427 -12.45 -26.51 -10.57
N THR A 428 -12.05 -25.45 -9.86
CA THR A 428 -12.92 -24.31 -9.54
C THR A 428 -12.43 -23.04 -10.23
N LYS A 429 -13.15 -21.92 -10.02
CA LYS A 429 -12.76 -20.59 -10.52
C LYS A 429 -12.10 -19.68 -9.47
N TRP A 430 -11.77 -20.24 -8.31
CA TRP A 430 -11.01 -19.55 -7.27
C TRP A 430 -9.62 -19.13 -7.78
N GLY A 431 -9.25 -17.88 -7.52
CA GLY A 431 -7.98 -17.31 -7.97
C GLY A 431 -7.93 -16.91 -9.45
N GLU A 432 -8.90 -17.34 -10.27
CA GLU A 432 -9.01 -16.95 -11.69
C GLU A 432 -10.08 -15.87 -11.90
N GLU A 433 -11.27 -16.09 -11.35
CA GLU A 433 -12.43 -15.20 -11.51
C GLU A 433 -13.07 -14.81 -10.16
N VAL A 434 -12.85 -15.62 -9.12
CA VAL A 434 -13.37 -15.46 -7.75
C VAL A 434 -12.21 -15.23 -6.78
N GLY A 435 -12.42 -14.31 -5.84
CA GLY A 435 -11.48 -14.00 -4.77
C GLY A 435 -10.35 -13.08 -5.21
N ILE A 436 -9.24 -13.16 -4.49
CA ILE A 436 -7.95 -12.56 -4.84
C ILE A 436 -7.32 -13.38 -5.97
N LEU A 437 -6.85 -12.71 -7.02
CA LEU A 437 -6.48 -13.34 -8.28
C LEU A 437 -4.99 -13.72 -8.35
N TYR A 438 -4.68 -14.92 -8.85
CA TYR A 438 -3.34 -15.55 -8.78
C TYR A 438 -2.39 -15.25 -9.94
N GLN A 439 -2.82 -14.46 -10.93
CA GLN A 439 -2.10 -14.31 -12.20
C GLN A 439 -0.74 -13.60 -12.09
N SER A 440 -0.50 -12.84 -11.02
CA SER A 440 0.73 -12.08 -10.78
C SER A 440 1.17 -12.22 -9.32
N VAL A 441 2.47 -12.07 -9.05
CA VAL A 441 3.03 -11.94 -7.70
C VAL A 441 2.65 -10.62 -7.00
N SER A 442 2.04 -9.68 -7.73
CA SER A 442 1.34 -8.52 -7.19
C SER A 442 -0.17 -8.74 -7.30
N GLU A 443 -0.68 -9.70 -6.53
CA GLU A 443 -2.08 -10.15 -6.57
C GLU A 443 -3.05 -9.02 -6.22
N ASP A 444 -2.64 -8.11 -5.36
CA ASP A 444 -3.42 -6.98 -4.87
C ASP A 444 -3.74 -6.00 -6.01
N LEU A 445 -2.70 -5.54 -6.70
CA LEU A 445 -2.82 -4.65 -7.84
C LEU A 445 -3.61 -5.33 -8.97
N PHE A 446 -3.32 -6.59 -9.25
CA PHE A 446 -3.99 -7.32 -10.33
C PHE A 446 -5.48 -7.51 -10.01
N THR A 447 -5.83 -7.88 -8.79
CA THR A 447 -7.22 -7.99 -8.33
C THR A 447 -7.93 -6.63 -8.46
N GLY A 448 -7.33 -5.55 -7.93
CA GLY A 448 -7.89 -4.20 -8.04
C GLY A 448 -8.09 -3.74 -9.50
N PHE A 449 -7.13 -4.05 -10.38
CA PHE A 449 -7.22 -3.76 -11.82
C PHE A 449 -8.40 -4.48 -12.48
N ILE A 450 -8.58 -5.77 -12.20
CA ILE A 450 -9.69 -6.55 -12.75
C ILE A 450 -11.04 -6.08 -12.19
N LEU A 451 -11.12 -5.68 -10.92
CA LEU A 451 -12.32 -5.07 -10.36
C LEU A 451 -12.70 -3.78 -11.10
N HIS A 452 -11.74 -2.90 -11.36
CA HIS A 452 -11.98 -1.69 -12.16
C HIS A 452 -12.37 -2.02 -13.61
N CYS A 453 -11.81 -3.07 -14.21
CA CYS A 453 -12.21 -3.57 -15.53
C CYS A 453 -13.65 -4.14 -15.55
N LYS A 454 -14.13 -4.66 -14.42
CA LYS A 454 -15.51 -5.13 -14.22
C LYS A 454 -16.48 -3.97 -13.94
N GLY A 455 -16.00 -2.73 -13.88
CA GLY A 455 -16.82 -1.53 -13.67
C GLY A 455 -16.93 -1.07 -12.21
N TRP A 456 -16.33 -1.81 -11.27
CA TRP A 456 -16.23 -1.36 -9.88
C TRP A 456 -15.35 -0.11 -9.76
N THR A 457 -15.60 0.66 -8.71
CA THR A 457 -14.84 1.85 -8.33
C THR A 457 -14.21 1.65 -6.97
N SER A 458 -13.20 2.44 -6.65
CA SER A 458 -12.62 2.51 -5.31
C SER A 458 -12.52 3.96 -4.84
N THR A 459 -12.25 4.16 -3.55
CA THR A 459 -12.08 5.50 -2.97
C THR A 459 -10.81 5.54 -2.13
N TYR A 460 -10.14 6.70 -2.13
CA TYR A 460 -8.96 6.94 -1.30
C TYR A 460 -9.28 7.93 -0.18
N LEU A 461 -9.01 7.55 1.07
CA LEU A 461 -9.18 8.44 2.22
C LEU A 461 -7.83 8.70 2.89
N THR A 462 -7.48 9.97 3.08
CA THR A 462 -6.21 10.41 3.70
C THR A 462 -6.46 11.37 4.88
N PRO A 463 -6.90 10.84 6.03
CA PRO A 463 -7.11 11.64 7.23
C PRO A 463 -5.79 12.14 7.82
N PHE A 464 -5.86 13.13 8.71
CA PHE A 464 -4.69 13.72 9.34
C PHE A 464 -3.94 12.74 10.25
N ARG A 465 -4.68 12.02 11.12
CA ARG A 465 -4.15 10.89 11.89
C ARG A 465 -4.13 9.65 10.98
N PRO A 466 -2.99 8.95 10.84
CA PRO A 466 -2.95 7.69 10.10
C PRO A 466 -3.85 6.64 10.74
N GLN A 467 -4.68 5.96 9.95
CA GLN A 467 -5.57 4.89 10.43
C GLN A 467 -4.80 3.61 10.71
N PHE A 468 -3.77 3.36 9.90
CA PHE A 468 -2.91 2.20 9.99
C PHE A 468 -1.47 2.66 10.04
N LEU A 469 -0.69 2.02 10.89
CA LEU A 469 0.75 2.24 11.01
C LEU A 469 1.44 0.88 10.96
N GLY A 470 2.49 0.80 10.15
CA GLY A 470 3.33 -0.38 10.11
C GLY A 470 4.82 -0.10 10.15
N THR A 471 5.58 -1.15 9.88
CA THR A 471 7.05 -1.13 9.95
C THR A 471 7.65 -1.16 8.54
N SER A 472 8.36 -0.10 8.16
CA SER A 472 9.10 -0.06 6.90
C SER A 472 10.39 -0.89 7.00
N THR A 473 10.87 -1.42 5.88
CA THR A 473 12.21 -2.03 5.80
C THR A 473 13.29 -1.04 6.24
N THR A 474 14.19 -1.46 7.13
CA THR A 474 15.24 -0.59 7.69
C THR A 474 16.61 -0.79 7.02
N ASN A 475 16.79 -1.89 6.30
CA ASN A 475 18.03 -2.19 5.59
C ASN A 475 17.80 -2.24 4.06
N LEU A 476 18.89 -2.02 3.32
CA LEU A 476 18.84 -1.93 1.86
C LEU A 476 18.54 -3.27 1.19
N ASN A 477 18.96 -4.40 1.79
CA ASN A 477 18.76 -5.72 1.19
C ASN A 477 17.27 -6.05 1.10
N ASP A 478 16.54 -5.87 2.20
CA ASP A 478 15.10 -6.13 2.26
C ASP A 478 14.33 -5.18 1.35
N LEU A 479 14.74 -3.91 1.29
CA LEU A 479 14.16 -2.93 0.36
C LEU A 479 14.33 -3.37 -1.11
N LEU A 480 15.52 -3.86 -1.49
CA LEU A 480 15.78 -4.33 -2.85
C LEU A 480 15.00 -5.61 -3.17
N ILE A 481 14.89 -6.54 -2.22
CA ILE A 481 14.07 -7.75 -2.38
C ILE A 481 12.59 -7.37 -2.57
N GLN A 482 12.07 -6.48 -1.73
CA GLN A 482 10.70 -5.98 -1.84
C GLN A 482 10.47 -5.27 -3.18
N GLY A 483 11.35 -4.33 -3.54
CA GLY A 483 11.27 -3.61 -4.81
C GLY A 483 11.38 -4.51 -6.03
N THR A 484 12.19 -5.58 -5.97
CA THR A 484 12.29 -6.57 -7.04
C THR A 484 10.99 -7.36 -7.18
N ARG A 485 10.39 -7.79 -6.07
CA ARG A 485 9.09 -8.50 -6.10
C ARG A 485 7.99 -7.64 -6.72
N TRP A 486 7.88 -6.39 -6.30
CA TRP A 486 6.92 -5.44 -6.88
C TRP A 486 7.21 -5.17 -8.35
N GLY A 487 8.46 -4.88 -8.71
CA GLY A 487 8.86 -4.61 -10.08
C GLY A 487 8.56 -5.77 -11.03
N SER A 488 8.83 -7.00 -10.60
CA SER A 488 8.50 -8.22 -11.35
C SER A 488 6.99 -8.38 -11.51
N GLY A 489 6.20 -8.29 -10.43
CA GLY A 489 4.74 -8.47 -10.52
C GLY A 489 4.03 -7.42 -11.37
N LEU A 490 4.51 -6.17 -11.32
CA LEU A 490 4.03 -5.09 -12.18
C LEU A 490 4.34 -5.35 -13.66
N THR A 491 5.58 -5.78 -13.94
CA THR A 491 6.02 -6.11 -15.29
C THR A 491 5.26 -7.31 -15.85
N ASP A 492 5.01 -8.33 -15.03
CA ASP A 492 4.20 -9.50 -15.40
C ASP A 492 2.80 -9.09 -15.85
N VAL A 493 2.14 -8.18 -15.11
CA VAL A 493 0.83 -7.63 -15.50
C VAL A 493 0.95 -6.87 -16.83
N GLY A 494 1.96 -6.02 -16.98
CA GLY A 494 2.18 -5.21 -18.19
C GLY A 494 2.41 -6.05 -19.46
N LEU A 495 3.09 -7.18 -19.35
CA LEU A 495 3.39 -8.09 -20.46
C LEU A 495 2.35 -9.21 -20.67
N SER A 496 1.42 -9.38 -19.73
CA SER A 496 0.36 -10.38 -19.83
C SER A 496 -0.72 -10.03 -20.86
N ARG A 497 -1.62 -10.98 -21.12
CA ARG A 497 -2.88 -10.74 -21.87
C ARG A 497 -3.77 -9.65 -21.23
N PHE A 498 -3.53 -9.33 -19.96
CA PHE A 498 -4.23 -8.31 -19.19
C PHE A 498 -3.50 -6.96 -19.18
N CYS A 499 -2.54 -6.75 -20.10
CA CYS A 499 -1.83 -5.49 -20.28
C CYS A 499 -2.77 -4.27 -20.17
N PRO A 500 -2.57 -3.35 -19.20
CA PRO A 500 -3.52 -2.27 -18.95
C PRO A 500 -3.74 -1.34 -20.13
N LEU A 501 -2.76 -1.22 -21.04
CA LEU A 501 -2.83 -0.37 -22.23
C LEU A 501 -3.57 -1.03 -23.41
N LEU A 502 -3.76 -2.35 -23.40
CA LEU A 502 -4.47 -3.08 -24.44
C LEU A 502 -5.83 -3.57 -23.94
N TYR A 503 -5.86 -4.17 -22.74
CA TYR A 503 -7.06 -4.71 -22.12
C TYR A 503 -7.94 -3.59 -21.52
N GLY A 504 -7.31 -2.60 -20.88
CA GLY A 504 -7.99 -1.52 -20.14
C GLY A 504 -8.88 -0.59 -20.99
N PRO A 505 -8.46 -0.05 -22.16
CA PRO A 505 -9.22 0.97 -22.87
C PRO A 505 -10.63 0.55 -23.31
N SER A 506 -10.88 -0.76 -23.46
CA SER A 506 -12.22 -1.29 -23.78
C SER A 506 -13.14 -1.43 -22.56
N ARG A 507 -12.60 -1.30 -21.34
CA ARG A 507 -13.27 -1.65 -20.07
C ARG A 507 -13.26 -0.53 -19.03
N MET A 508 -12.34 0.42 -19.15
CA MET A 508 -12.22 1.57 -18.26
C MET A 508 -11.84 2.83 -19.05
N SER A 509 -11.92 3.99 -18.39
CA SER A 509 -11.51 5.25 -19.01
C SER A 509 -10.03 5.24 -19.42
N LEU A 510 -9.71 5.92 -20.51
CA LEU A 510 -8.33 6.05 -21.00
C LEU A 510 -7.36 6.53 -19.90
N LEU A 511 -7.75 7.52 -19.09
CA LEU A 511 -6.92 8.03 -18.01
C LEU A 511 -6.65 6.98 -16.92
N GLN A 512 -7.66 6.19 -16.53
CA GLN A 512 -7.46 5.10 -15.57
C GLN A 512 -6.54 4.01 -16.13
N SER A 513 -6.73 3.66 -17.41
CA SER A 513 -5.86 2.72 -18.13
C SER A 513 -4.42 3.24 -18.23
N MET A 514 -4.22 4.55 -18.43
CA MET A 514 -2.90 5.18 -18.40
C MET A 514 -2.25 5.12 -17.01
N CYS A 515 -3.00 5.30 -15.92
CA CYS A 515 -2.46 5.13 -14.55
C CYS A 515 -1.94 3.71 -14.34
N TYR A 516 -2.76 2.69 -14.62
CA TYR A 516 -2.32 1.29 -14.51
C TYR A 516 -1.18 0.97 -15.48
N GLY A 517 -1.22 1.52 -16.70
CA GLY A 517 -0.15 1.35 -17.68
C GLY A 517 1.16 1.94 -17.20
N GLU A 518 1.14 3.14 -16.61
CA GLU A 518 2.33 3.74 -16.01
C GLU A 518 2.89 2.83 -14.90
N LEU A 519 2.03 2.37 -13.99
CA LEU A 519 2.44 1.53 -12.87
C LEU A 519 2.99 0.17 -13.32
N SER A 520 2.37 -0.49 -14.30
CA SER A 520 2.84 -1.78 -14.81
C SER A 520 4.11 -1.69 -15.64
N PHE A 521 4.29 -0.61 -16.42
CA PHE A 521 5.44 -0.48 -17.32
C PHE A 521 6.61 0.31 -16.73
N PHE A 522 6.46 0.99 -15.58
CA PHE A 522 7.55 1.76 -15.01
C PHE A 522 8.84 0.93 -14.82
N PRO A 523 8.83 -0.30 -14.27
CA PRO A 523 10.08 -1.00 -13.99
C PRO A 523 10.87 -1.30 -15.28
N LEU A 524 10.15 -1.67 -16.34
CA LEU A 524 10.72 -2.00 -17.64
C LEU A 524 11.17 -0.76 -18.41
N LEU A 525 10.32 0.27 -18.49
CA LEU A 525 10.57 1.45 -19.32
C LEU A 525 11.64 2.38 -18.76
N TYR A 526 11.93 2.32 -17.46
CA TYR A 526 13.05 3.05 -16.86
C TYR A 526 14.40 2.34 -17.01
N CYS A 527 14.42 1.02 -17.27
CA CYS A 527 15.66 0.23 -17.31
C CYS A 527 16.62 0.68 -18.42
N LEU A 528 16.18 0.70 -19.68
CA LEU A 528 17.03 1.10 -20.82
C LEU A 528 17.49 2.56 -20.70
N PRO A 529 16.61 3.55 -20.47
CA PRO A 529 17.03 4.95 -20.34
C PRO A 529 18.02 5.20 -19.21
N LEU A 530 17.86 4.51 -18.07
CA LEU A 530 18.78 4.63 -16.94
C LEU A 530 20.20 4.25 -17.37
N TRP A 531 20.38 3.06 -17.95
CA TRP A 531 21.69 2.59 -18.38
C TRP A 531 22.27 3.45 -19.51
N CYS A 532 21.46 3.84 -20.50
CA CYS A 532 21.92 4.68 -21.59
C CYS A 532 22.38 6.06 -21.10
N LEU A 533 21.57 6.75 -20.29
CA LEU A 533 21.90 8.10 -19.82
C LEU A 533 22.99 8.11 -18.73
N ALA A 534 23.18 7.00 -18.01
CA ALA A 534 24.23 6.87 -17.00
C ALA A 534 25.60 6.44 -17.56
N THR A 535 25.66 5.94 -18.79
CA THR A 535 26.92 5.42 -19.38
C THR A 535 27.34 6.14 -20.66
N LEU A 536 26.39 6.44 -21.55
CA LEU A 536 26.71 7.00 -22.87
C LEU A 536 27.32 8.40 -22.79
N PRO A 537 26.81 9.35 -21.98
CA PRO A 537 27.43 10.67 -21.86
C PRO A 537 28.90 10.62 -21.39
N GLN A 538 29.21 9.72 -20.46
CA GLN A 538 30.56 9.53 -19.90
C GLN A 538 31.50 8.93 -20.94
N LEU A 539 31.04 7.91 -21.67
CA LEU A 539 31.82 7.32 -22.76
C LEU A 539 32.03 8.31 -23.90
N CYS A 540 31.01 9.11 -24.25
CA CYS A 540 31.13 10.14 -25.28
C CYS A 540 32.14 11.23 -24.87
N LEU A 541 32.09 11.66 -23.60
CA LEU A 541 33.04 12.61 -23.04
C LEU A 541 34.48 12.10 -23.11
N LEU A 542 34.72 10.84 -22.73
CA LEU A 542 36.06 10.22 -22.79
C LEU A 542 36.60 10.07 -24.23
N ASN A 543 35.71 9.88 -25.20
CA ASN A 543 36.08 9.70 -26.61
C ASN A 543 36.02 11.01 -27.43
N GLY A 544 35.75 12.15 -26.81
CA GLY A 544 35.63 13.44 -27.50
C GLY A 544 34.46 13.51 -28.50
N ILE A 545 33.43 12.67 -28.33
CA ILE A 545 32.24 12.63 -29.18
C ILE A 545 31.22 13.59 -28.60
N SER A 546 30.81 14.61 -29.36
CA SER A 546 29.71 15.50 -28.94
C SER A 546 28.37 14.80 -29.12
N LEU A 547 27.69 14.44 -28.02
CA LEU A 547 26.38 13.76 -28.05
C LEU A 547 25.25 14.66 -28.57
N TYR A 548 25.47 15.97 -28.57
CA TYR A 548 24.52 16.97 -29.04
C TYR A 548 25.11 17.73 -30.22
N PRO A 549 24.35 17.97 -31.29
CA PRO A 549 24.80 18.80 -32.41
C PRO A 549 25.17 20.20 -31.91
N GLU A 550 26.22 20.79 -32.46
CA GLU A 550 26.51 22.19 -32.22
C GLU A 550 25.40 23.06 -32.83
N VAL A 551 24.81 23.95 -32.02
CA VAL A 551 23.82 24.91 -32.49
C VAL A 551 24.53 25.92 -33.39
N THR A 552 24.27 25.87 -34.71
CA THR A 552 24.79 26.86 -35.65
C THR A 552 24.07 28.19 -35.46
N THR A 553 24.76 29.12 -34.81
CA THR A 553 24.26 30.44 -34.40
C THR A 553 24.29 31.43 -35.55
N ASN A 554 23.21 31.51 -36.34
CA ASN A 554 22.93 32.74 -37.10
C ASN A 554 21.70 33.51 -36.57
N ASN A 555 20.72 32.84 -35.94
CA ASN A 555 19.50 33.52 -35.45
C ASN A 555 19.40 33.68 -33.92
N THR A 556 20.15 32.93 -33.11
CA THR A 556 20.11 33.02 -31.64
C THR A 556 21.16 33.96 -31.04
N ARG A 557 22.20 34.32 -31.81
CA ARG A 557 23.30 35.20 -31.34
C ARG A 557 22.86 36.65 -31.13
N SER A 558 21.79 37.12 -31.77
CA SER A 558 21.26 38.47 -31.53
C SER A 558 20.47 38.58 -30.23
N ALA A 559 19.86 37.49 -29.75
CA ALA A 559 19.08 37.47 -28.51
C ALA A 559 19.98 37.42 -27.26
N PHE A 560 21.19 36.86 -27.37
CA PHE A 560 22.10 36.65 -26.23
C PHE A 560 23.31 37.61 -26.19
N LYS A 561 23.42 38.54 -27.15
CA LYS A 561 24.54 39.50 -27.24
C LYS A 561 24.63 40.49 -26.07
N ASN A 562 23.64 40.53 -25.18
CA ASN A 562 23.67 41.35 -23.97
C ASN A 562 24.32 40.67 -22.75
N ILE A 563 24.77 39.41 -22.86
CA ILE A 563 25.31 38.63 -21.73
C ILE A 563 26.84 38.37 -21.85
N GLU A 564 27.46 38.67 -23.00
CA GLU A 564 28.87 38.33 -23.31
C GLU A 564 29.94 39.24 -22.67
N ASN A 565 29.60 40.18 -21.77
CA ASN A 565 30.58 41.11 -21.17
C ASN A 565 31.05 40.73 -19.75
N LEU A 566 31.05 39.45 -19.38
CA LEU A 566 31.49 39.02 -18.04
C LEU A 566 32.80 38.19 -18.09
N PRO A 567 33.73 38.42 -17.14
CA PRO A 567 35.10 37.91 -17.20
C PRO A 567 35.21 36.39 -16.98
N ALA A 568 36.35 35.84 -17.42
CA ALA A 568 36.60 34.43 -17.72
C ALA A 568 36.33 33.40 -16.59
N GLU A 569 36.20 33.80 -15.32
CA GLU A 569 35.77 32.90 -14.24
C GLU A 569 34.27 32.56 -14.29
N GLN A 570 33.43 33.41 -14.88
CA GLN A 570 32.02 33.07 -15.14
C GLN A 570 31.84 32.23 -16.40
N VAL A 571 32.84 32.14 -17.28
CA VAL A 571 32.76 31.35 -18.51
C VAL A 571 32.84 29.85 -18.20
N VAL A 572 33.57 29.44 -17.18
CA VAL A 572 33.65 28.02 -16.75
C VAL A 572 32.36 27.57 -16.06
N ASN A 573 31.73 28.44 -15.25
CA ASN A 573 30.40 28.16 -14.68
C ASN A 573 29.31 28.21 -15.76
N ASN A 574 29.39 29.13 -16.73
CA ASN A 574 28.46 29.21 -17.85
C ASN A 574 28.66 28.09 -18.89
N PHE A 575 29.82 27.44 -18.98
CA PHE A 575 30.01 26.28 -19.86
C PHE A 575 29.31 25.03 -19.33
N ILE A 576 29.13 24.95 -18.02
CA ILE A 576 28.36 23.91 -17.34
C ILE A 576 26.85 24.24 -17.36
N ASP A 577 26.49 25.53 -17.35
CA ASP A 577 25.08 25.95 -17.28
C ASP A 577 24.39 26.28 -18.63
N ASN A 578 25.11 26.59 -19.72
CA ASN A 578 24.47 27.16 -20.94
C ASN A 578 24.57 26.33 -22.23
N LYS A 579 24.97 25.04 -22.17
CA LYS A 579 24.92 24.11 -23.32
C LYS A 579 24.19 22.80 -23.03
N ILE A 580 23.37 22.79 -21.98
CA ILE A 580 22.39 21.75 -21.75
C ILE A 580 21.04 22.33 -22.14
N ASP A 581 20.40 21.72 -23.15
CA ASP A 581 19.05 22.04 -23.58
C ASP A 581 18.19 22.34 -22.34
N VAL A 582 17.56 23.50 -22.23
CA VAL A 582 16.76 23.86 -21.04
C VAL A 582 15.68 22.80 -20.81
N MET A 583 15.21 22.14 -21.88
CA MET A 583 14.39 20.93 -21.80
C MET A 583 15.12 19.72 -21.18
N PHE A 584 16.37 19.46 -21.54
CA PHE A 584 17.22 18.41 -20.98
C PHE A 584 17.59 18.70 -19.52
N PHE A 585 17.73 19.97 -19.12
CA PHE A 585 17.88 20.37 -17.72
C PHE A 585 16.58 20.15 -16.94
N PHE A 586 15.41 20.48 -17.47
CA PHE A 586 14.14 20.11 -16.81
C PHE A 586 13.88 18.60 -16.80
N PHE A 587 14.28 17.91 -17.85
CA PHE A 587 14.17 16.46 -18.00
C PHE A 587 15.12 15.75 -17.04
N ILE A 588 16.39 16.14 -16.96
CA ILE A 588 17.35 15.66 -15.96
C ILE A 588 16.98 16.13 -14.57
N HIS A 589 16.49 17.33 -14.34
CA HIS A 589 16.18 17.79 -12.98
C HIS A 589 14.90 17.12 -12.44
N ARG A 590 13.95 16.72 -13.30
CA ARG A 590 12.81 15.85 -12.92
C ARG A 590 13.08 14.36 -13.03
N PHE A 591 13.95 13.91 -13.92
CA PHE A 591 14.43 12.53 -14.01
C PHE A 591 15.32 12.28 -12.81
N GLN A 592 16.29 13.13 -12.49
CA GLN A 592 16.97 13.16 -11.20
C GLN A 592 15.98 13.40 -10.07
N ALA A 593 15.02 14.33 -10.06
CA ALA A 593 14.12 14.45 -8.89
C ALA A 593 13.19 13.23 -8.68
N ARG A 594 12.74 12.55 -9.76
CA ARG A 594 11.94 11.31 -9.67
C ARG A 594 12.79 10.08 -9.40
N LEU A 595 13.95 9.98 -10.03
CA LEU A 595 14.90 8.88 -9.85
C LEU A 595 15.69 9.05 -8.54
N LEU A 596 15.86 10.27 -8.02
CA LEU A 596 16.29 10.59 -6.66
C LEU A 596 15.14 10.46 -5.66
N SER A 597 13.86 10.59 -6.04
CA SER A 597 12.77 10.19 -5.14
C SER A 597 12.62 8.67 -5.06
N TYR A 598 13.00 7.93 -6.12
CA TYR A 598 13.03 6.46 -6.15
C TYR A 598 14.38 5.86 -5.69
N PHE A 599 15.49 6.61 -5.74
CA PHE A 599 16.85 6.20 -5.35
C PHE A 599 17.60 7.35 -4.63
N HIS A 600 17.10 7.85 -3.50
CA HIS A 600 17.82 8.86 -2.70
C HIS A 600 19.02 8.29 -1.93
N SER A 601 19.90 7.54 -2.60
CA SER A 601 21.20 7.17 -2.06
C SER A 601 22.22 7.08 -3.18
N PHE A 602 23.06 8.12 -3.33
CA PHE A 602 24.53 7.97 -3.35
C PHE A 602 25.34 9.24 -3.68
N SER A 603 24.76 10.31 -4.24
CA SER A 603 25.60 11.36 -4.88
C SER A 603 25.75 12.68 -4.13
N TYR A 604 24.72 13.19 -3.44
CA TYR A 604 24.78 14.58 -2.94
C TYR A 604 25.77 14.79 -1.77
N GLN A 605 25.78 13.89 -0.76
CA GLN A 605 26.68 14.04 0.38
C GLN A 605 28.16 13.82 0.02
N ARG A 606 28.45 12.97 -0.97
CA ARG A 606 29.82 12.70 -1.43
C ARG A 606 30.32 13.82 -2.34
N PHE A 607 29.45 14.43 -3.15
CA PHE A 607 29.78 15.63 -3.92
C PHE A 607 30.06 16.83 -3.00
N VAL A 608 29.20 17.10 -2.00
CA VAL A 608 29.42 18.19 -1.03
C VAL A 608 30.70 17.99 -0.19
N ASN A 609 31.01 16.75 0.23
CA ASN A 609 32.23 16.47 0.99
C ASN A 609 33.50 16.42 0.13
N THR A 610 33.37 16.14 -1.17
CA THR A 610 34.51 16.20 -2.11
C THR A 610 34.78 17.64 -2.51
N CYS A 611 33.74 18.45 -2.76
CA CYS A 611 33.88 19.90 -2.99
C CYS A 611 34.48 20.63 -1.77
N LYS A 612 34.18 20.20 -0.53
CA LYS A 612 34.83 20.75 0.68
C LYS A 612 36.30 20.40 0.83
N ARG A 613 36.79 19.33 0.17
CA ARG A 613 38.20 18.89 0.24
C ARG A 613 39.07 19.43 -0.90
N SER A 614 38.49 20.11 -1.88
CA SER A 614 39.18 20.53 -3.11
C SER A 614 39.40 22.03 -3.27
N PHE A 615 39.06 22.86 -2.28
CA PHE A 615 39.41 24.29 -2.28
C PHE A 615 40.71 24.56 -1.49
N PRO A 616 41.60 25.46 -1.96
CA PRO A 616 42.81 25.83 -1.23
C PRO A 616 42.48 26.49 0.12
N LEU A 617 43.38 26.31 1.09
CA LEU A 617 43.30 26.77 2.49
C LEU A 617 43.13 28.29 2.70
N GLU A 618 43.08 29.11 1.65
CA GLU A 618 42.91 30.57 1.75
C GLU A 618 41.46 31.06 1.73
N VAL A 619 40.46 30.22 1.41
CA VAL A 619 39.03 30.61 1.47
C VAL A 619 38.37 30.24 2.81
N GLN A 620 39.02 29.43 3.64
CA GLN A 620 38.54 29.11 4.99
C GLN A 620 38.85 30.19 6.02
N SER A 621 39.79 31.12 5.76
CA SER A 621 40.10 32.21 6.70
C SER A 621 39.07 33.35 6.66
N MET A 622 38.45 33.64 5.50
CA MET A 622 37.43 34.70 5.41
C MET A 622 36.09 34.33 6.08
N HIS A 623 35.82 33.04 6.32
CA HIS A 623 34.61 32.62 7.04
C HIS A 623 34.77 32.72 8.57
N GLY A 624 36.00 32.71 9.07
CA GLY A 624 36.34 32.88 10.48
C GLY A 624 36.25 34.33 10.96
N GLU A 625 36.51 35.32 10.09
CA GLU A 625 36.44 36.74 10.45
C GLU A 625 35.02 37.31 10.36
N MET A 626 34.19 36.83 9.42
CA MET A 626 32.83 37.35 9.24
C MET A 626 31.82 36.86 10.31
N SER A 627 32.18 35.83 11.09
CA SER A 627 31.37 35.34 12.22
C SER A 627 31.67 36.06 13.55
N ARG A 628 32.59 37.04 13.56
CA ARG A 628 32.86 37.90 14.73
C ARG A 628 32.27 39.31 14.63
N GLU A 629 31.74 39.72 13.47
CA GLU A 629 31.13 41.05 13.29
C GLU A 629 29.60 41.06 13.25
N PHE A 630 28.94 39.90 13.33
CA PHE A 630 27.48 39.80 13.50
C PHE A 630 27.11 38.81 14.62
N GLY A 631 27.54 39.16 15.84
CA GLY A 631 27.01 38.60 17.09
C GLY A 631 25.78 39.38 17.55
#